data_AF-A0A5B6YHZ9-F1
#
_entry.id   AF-A0A5B6YHZ9-F1
#
_cell.length_a   1.000
_cell.length_b   1.000
_cell.length_c   1.000
_cell.angle_alpha   90.00
_cell.angle_beta   90.00
_cell.angle_gamma   90.00
#
_symmetry.space_group_name_H-M   'P 1'
#
loop_
_entity.id
_entity.type
_entity.pdbx_description
1 polymer ?
#
loop_
_entity_poly.entity_id
_entity_poly.type
_entity_poly.pdbx_seq_one_letter_code
_entity_poly.pdbx_strand_id
1 'polypeptide(L)'
;ANKAHCLVIPFPTQGHINPMLQFSKRLEHKGIKVTFAPTNFIFKSTMQETSGSIMVEAISDGYDEGGLAQSESIEAYLTSFQHVGSQTLAKLIEKLQQLGRPVDCVVYDSFMPWAFDVAKKFGLVGAVFFTQSCAVGNIFYHVYQGTLKLPLTGPKVLLPGLPPLEPPDMPSFIYVTGSYPPFLDM
;
A
#
# COMPACT_ATOMS: atom_id res chain seq x y z
N ALA A 1 27.52 12.43 -7.88
CA ALA A 1 26.87 12.08 -6.61
C ALA A 1 25.85 10.98 -6.87
N ASN A 2 25.83 9.90 -6.08
CA ASN A 2 24.77 8.90 -6.17
C ASN A 2 23.44 9.55 -5.75
N LYS A 3 22.45 9.51 -6.64
CA LYS A 3 21.08 9.97 -6.35
C LYS A 3 20.39 8.90 -5.51
N ALA A 4 19.68 9.30 -4.46
CA ALA A 4 18.87 8.39 -3.66
C ALA A 4 17.88 7.63 -4.55
N HIS A 5 17.63 6.36 -4.22
CA HIS A 5 16.75 5.47 -4.95
C HIS A 5 15.60 4.98 -4.07
N CYS A 6 14.38 5.37 -4.45
CA CYS A 6 13.16 4.92 -3.80
C CYS A 6 12.50 3.79 -4.60
N LEU A 7 12.18 2.68 -3.92
CA LEU A 7 11.30 1.64 -4.42
C LEU A 7 9.88 1.92 -3.92
N VAL A 8 8.92 2.10 -4.83
CA VAL A 8 7.54 2.51 -4.50
C VAL A 8 6.59 1.36 -4.80
N ILE A 9 5.88 0.86 -3.79
CA ILE A 9 5.01 -0.32 -3.84
C ILE A 9 3.55 0.13 -3.54
N PRO A 10 2.66 0.20 -4.55
CA PRO A 10 1.26 0.55 -4.35
C PRO A 10 0.39 -0.66 -3.97
N PHE A 11 -0.69 -0.43 -3.24
CA PHE A 11 -1.74 -1.45 -3.11
C PHE A 11 -2.41 -1.65 -4.48
N PRO A 12 -2.73 -2.88 -4.93
CA PRO A 12 -3.07 -3.22 -6.31
C PRO A 12 -4.52 -2.87 -6.69
N THR A 13 -4.93 -1.64 -6.38
CA THR A 13 -6.19 -1.04 -6.82
C THR A 13 -5.95 0.38 -7.34
N GLN A 14 -6.74 0.82 -8.31
CA GLN A 14 -6.49 2.08 -9.04
C GLN A 14 -6.47 3.31 -8.14
N GLY A 15 -7.31 3.33 -7.10
CA GLY A 15 -7.37 4.42 -6.12
C GLY A 15 -6.05 4.61 -5.35
N HIS A 16 -5.22 3.57 -5.26
CA HIS A 16 -3.94 3.58 -4.59
C HIS A 16 -2.76 3.75 -5.58
N ILE A 17 -2.82 3.04 -6.71
CA ILE A 17 -1.81 3.08 -7.77
C ILE A 17 -1.64 4.50 -8.32
N ASN A 18 -2.73 5.18 -8.65
CA ASN A 18 -2.67 6.47 -9.35
C ASN A 18 -1.98 7.56 -8.49
N PRO A 19 -2.36 7.80 -7.22
CA PRO A 19 -1.66 8.76 -6.37
C PRO A 19 -0.18 8.43 -6.18
N MET A 20 0.16 7.16 -5.95
CA MET A 20 1.56 6.75 -5.72
C MET A 20 2.41 6.85 -7.00
N LEU A 21 1.82 6.63 -8.18
CA LEU A 21 2.49 6.87 -9.46
C LEU A 21 2.75 8.37 -9.68
N GLN A 22 1.78 9.25 -9.34
CA GLN A 22 1.99 10.70 -9.43
C GLN A 22 3.04 11.19 -8.41
N PHE A 23 3.05 10.63 -7.21
CA PHE A 23 4.09 10.86 -6.22
C PHE A 23 5.47 10.47 -6.76
N SER A 24 5.57 9.30 -7.40
CA SER A 24 6.80 8.80 -8.04
C SER A 24 7.31 9.76 -9.12
N LYS A 25 6.42 10.30 -9.96
CA LYS A 25 6.79 11.30 -10.99
C LYS A 25 7.36 12.57 -10.37
N ARG A 26 6.80 13.00 -9.23
CA ARG A 26 7.29 14.19 -8.50
C ARG A 26 8.65 13.96 -7.87
N LEU A 27 8.93 12.75 -7.36
CA LEU A 27 10.26 12.39 -6.85
C LEU A 27 11.30 12.40 -7.97
N GLU A 28 11.01 11.81 -9.12
CA GLU A 28 11.89 11.85 -10.29
C GLU A 28 12.19 13.26 -10.76
N HIS A 29 11.17 14.13 -10.83
CA HIS A 29 11.34 15.54 -11.18
C HIS A 29 12.26 16.29 -10.20
N LYS A 30 12.33 15.85 -8.94
CA LYS A 30 13.26 16.37 -7.92
C LYS A 30 14.64 15.71 -7.95
N GLY A 31 14.90 14.84 -8.92
CA GLY A 31 16.20 14.19 -9.11
C GLY A 31 16.41 12.94 -8.25
N ILE A 32 15.37 12.39 -7.63
CA ILE A 32 15.40 11.10 -6.92
C ILE A 32 15.12 9.99 -7.94
N LYS A 33 15.89 8.90 -7.88
CA LYS A 33 15.60 7.74 -8.73
C LYS A 33 14.42 6.98 -8.17
N VAL A 34 13.51 6.53 -9.03
CA VAL A 34 12.35 5.74 -8.60
C VAL A 34 12.25 4.45 -9.39
N THR A 35 12.02 3.35 -8.67
CA THR A 35 11.47 2.12 -9.24
C THR A 35 10.05 1.96 -8.71
N PHE A 36 9.06 1.91 -9.60
CA PHE A 36 7.67 1.64 -9.26
C PHE A 36 7.40 0.14 -9.38
N ALA A 37 6.85 -0.48 -8.33
CA ALA A 37 6.69 -1.92 -8.21
C ALA A 37 5.22 -2.32 -8.05
N PRO A 38 4.42 -2.28 -9.14
CA PRO A 38 3.07 -2.83 -9.14
C PRO A 38 3.10 -4.36 -9.09
N THR A 39 1.95 -5.00 -8.90
CA THR A 39 1.85 -6.46 -9.05
C THR A 39 1.92 -6.87 -10.52
N ASN A 40 2.33 -8.11 -10.79
CA ASN A 40 2.47 -8.65 -12.15
C ASN A 40 1.21 -8.49 -13.00
N PHE A 41 0.04 -8.78 -12.43
CA PHE A 41 -1.23 -8.61 -13.14
C PHE A 41 -1.48 -7.14 -13.53
N ILE A 42 -1.28 -6.21 -12.60
CA ILE A 42 -1.43 -4.76 -12.87
C ILE A 42 -0.43 -4.31 -13.95
N PHE A 43 0.82 -4.75 -13.86
CA PHE A 43 1.84 -4.41 -14.84
C PHE A 43 1.46 -4.85 -16.25
N LYS A 44 1.09 -6.13 -16.41
CA LYS A 44 0.65 -6.70 -17.70
C LYS A 44 -0.58 -5.98 -18.28
N SER A 45 -1.56 -5.68 -17.44
CA SER A 45 -2.85 -5.15 -17.88
C SER A 45 -2.87 -3.63 -18.13
N THR A 46 -1.98 -2.86 -17.49
CA THR A 46 -2.09 -1.39 -17.50
C THR A 46 -0.80 -0.63 -17.77
N MET A 47 0.38 -1.26 -17.63
CA MET A 47 1.67 -0.54 -17.66
C MET A 47 2.68 -1.07 -18.69
N GLN A 48 2.38 -2.14 -19.44
CA GLN A 48 3.27 -2.64 -20.50
C GLN A 48 3.58 -1.60 -21.58
N GLU A 49 2.62 -0.72 -21.91
CA GLU A 49 2.80 0.32 -22.92
C GLU A 49 3.30 1.65 -22.35
N THR A 50 3.45 1.76 -21.01
CA THR A 50 3.96 2.98 -20.40
C THR A 50 5.46 3.11 -20.64
N SER A 51 5.81 3.70 -21.79
CA SER A 51 7.13 4.27 -22.10
C SER A 51 7.42 5.52 -21.25
N GLY A 52 7.15 5.45 -19.95
CA GLY A 52 7.28 6.56 -19.01
C GLY A 52 8.70 6.76 -18.52
N SER A 53 8.97 7.91 -17.90
CA SER A 53 10.27 8.23 -17.29
C SER A 53 10.64 7.31 -16.12
N ILE A 54 9.64 6.71 -15.47
CA ILE A 54 9.80 5.90 -14.26
C ILE A 54 10.10 4.45 -14.64
N MET A 55 11.13 3.89 -14.01
CA MET A 55 11.42 2.46 -14.08
C MET A 55 10.32 1.66 -13.39
N VAL A 56 9.81 0.63 -14.07
CA VAL A 56 8.80 -0.27 -13.53
C VAL A 56 9.38 -1.67 -13.43
N GLU A 57 9.32 -2.26 -12.24
CA GLU A 57 9.76 -3.64 -11.96
C GLU A 57 8.70 -4.30 -11.09
N ALA A 58 7.92 -5.21 -11.67
CA ALA A 58 6.77 -5.80 -11.00
C ALA A 58 7.17 -6.85 -9.95
N ILE A 59 6.31 -7.01 -8.94
CA ILE A 59 6.38 -8.09 -7.94
C ILE A 59 5.18 -9.02 -8.08
N SER A 60 5.25 -10.21 -7.49
CA SER A 60 4.12 -11.14 -7.50
C SER A 60 3.28 -10.99 -6.24
N ASP A 61 1.96 -11.03 -6.40
CA ASP A 61 0.99 -11.18 -5.31
C ASP A 61 0.51 -12.64 -5.13
N GLY A 62 1.07 -13.56 -5.91
CA GLY A 62 0.64 -14.96 -6.00
C GLY A 62 -0.55 -15.20 -6.94
N TYR A 63 -1.11 -14.15 -7.53
CA TYR A 63 -2.25 -14.19 -8.44
C TYR A 63 -1.94 -13.41 -9.73
N ASP A 64 -0.82 -13.74 -10.38
CA ASP A 64 -0.20 -12.95 -11.46
C ASP A 64 -0.98 -12.88 -12.78
N GLU A 65 -2.06 -13.67 -12.93
CA GLU A 65 -2.86 -13.75 -14.15
C GLU A 65 -4.22 -13.03 -14.02
N GLY A 66 -4.78 -12.91 -12.82
CA GLY A 66 -6.08 -12.25 -12.61
C GLY A 66 -6.18 -11.36 -11.36
N GLY A 67 -5.08 -11.18 -10.61
CA GLY A 67 -5.05 -10.39 -9.38
C GLY A 67 -6.10 -10.87 -8.37
N LEU A 68 -6.75 -9.93 -7.69
CA LEU A 68 -7.78 -10.22 -6.69
C LEU A 68 -8.93 -11.10 -7.26
N ALA A 69 -9.31 -10.92 -8.53
CA ALA A 69 -10.40 -11.69 -9.14
C ALA A 69 -10.06 -13.18 -9.35
N GLN A 70 -8.77 -13.54 -9.34
CA GLN A 70 -8.32 -14.94 -9.40
C GLN A 70 -8.35 -15.62 -8.02
N SER A 71 -8.37 -14.84 -6.94
CA SER A 71 -8.36 -15.38 -5.58
C SER A 71 -9.74 -15.90 -5.15
N GLU A 72 -9.74 -16.84 -4.22
CA GLU A 72 -10.97 -17.42 -3.65
C GLU A 72 -11.69 -16.44 -2.73
N SER A 73 -10.96 -15.52 -2.10
CA SER A 73 -11.47 -14.50 -1.19
C SER A 73 -10.46 -13.36 -1.02
N ILE A 74 -10.93 -12.22 -0.49
CA ILE A 74 -10.06 -11.10 -0.11
C ILE A 74 -9.00 -11.55 0.91
N GLU A 75 -9.36 -12.40 1.86
CA GLU A 75 -8.43 -12.94 2.86
C GLU A 75 -7.33 -13.79 2.23
N ALA A 76 -7.70 -14.69 1.32
CA ALA A 76 -6.75 -15.51 0.57
C ALA A 76 -5.80 -14.63 -0.26
N TYR A 77 -6.34 -13.58 -0.90
CA TYR A 77 -5.54 -12.61 -1.63
C TYR A 77 -4.54 -11.87 -0.74
N LEU A 78 -4.98 -11.30 0.37
CA LEU A 78 -4.11 -10.55 1.29
C LEU A 78 -3.04 -11.45 1.92
N THR A 79 -3.41 -12.67 2.30
CA THR A 79 -2.48 -13.68 2.84
C THR A 79 -1.41 -14.07 1.81
N SER A 80 -1.84 -14.37 0.59
CA SER A 80 -0.93 -14.67 -0.52
C SER A 80 -0.03 -13.48 -0.82
N PHE A 81 -0.60 -12.27 -0.89
CA PHE A 81 0.18 -11.08 -1.23
C PHE A 81 1.20 -10.76 -0.13
N GLN A 82 0.85 -10.91 1.15
CA GLN A 82 1.83 -10.80 2.22
C GLN A 82 2.93 -11.86 2.09
N HIS A 83 2.58 -13.13 1.83
CA HIS A 83 3.55 -14.23 1.77
C HIS A 83 4.46 -14.15 0.53
N VAL A 84 3.86 -14.11 -0.66
CA VAL A 84 4.54 -14.09 -1.97
C VAL A 84 5.12 -12.71 -2.28
N GLY A 85 4.37 -11.65 -1.98
CA GLY A 85 4.80 -10.27 -2.16
C GLY A 85 6.02 -9.93 -1.31
N SER A 86 6.08 -10.38 -0.05
CA SER A 86 7.28 -10.18 0.78
C SER A 86 8.52 -10.84 0.18
N GLN A 87 8.39 -12.07 -0.33
CA GLN A 87 9.50 -12.80 -0.94
C GLN A 87 9.96 -12.17 -2.26
N THR A 88 9.01 -11.77 -3.11
CA THR A 88 9.35 -11.18 -4.41
C THR A 88 9.83 -9.74 -4.30
N LEU A 89 9.35 -8.97 -3.30
CA LEU A 89 9.90 -7.67 -2.95
C LEU A 89 11.37 -7.79 -2.47
N ALA A 90 11.67 -8.75 -1.60
CA ALA A 90 13.04 -9.02 -1.18
C ALA A 90 13.97 -9.35 -2.36
N LYS A 91 13.53 -10.26 -3.25
CA LYS A 91 14.25 -10.59 -4.48
C LYS A 91 14.46 -9.39 -5.40
N LEU A 92 13.47 -8.50 -5.50
CA LEU A 92 13.59 -7.27 -6.29
C LEU A 92 14.64 -6.32 -5.70
N ILE A 93 14.68 -6.15 -4.38
CA ILE A 93 15.71 -5.35 -3.70
C ILE A 93 17.11 -5.91 -3.99
N GLU A 94 17.30 -7.23 -3.85
CA GLU A 94 18.57 -7.91 -4.16
C GLU A 94 18.96 -7.74 -5.63
N LYS A 95 18.02 -7.96 -6.56
CA LYS A 95 18.22 -7.76 -8.00
C LYS A 95 18.68 -6.33 -8.30
N LEU A 96 18.04 -5.33 -7.71
CA LEU A 96 18.39 -3.92 -7.91
C LEU A 96 19.80 -3.63 -7.38
N GLN A 97 20.16 -4.18 -6.22
CA GLN A 97 21.51 -4.06 -5.67
C GLN A 97 22.57 -4.70 -6.59
N GLN A 98 22.35 -5.92 -7.08
CA GLN A 98 23.26 -6.63 -7.99
C GLN A 98 23.48 -5.89 -9.31
N LEU A 99 22.44 -5.17 -9.79
CA LEU A 99 22.52 -4.34 -11.00
C LEU A 99 23.19 -2.98 -10.76
N GLY A 100 23.79 -2.74 -9.58
CA GLY A 100 24.43 -1.47 -9.23
C GLY A 100 23.42 -0.34 -8.99
N ARG A 101 22.16 -0.69 -8.65
CA ARG A 101 21.05 0.24 -8.41
C ARG A 101 20.51 0.05 -6.98
N PRO A 102 21.35 0.13 -5.93
CA PRO A 102 20.90 -0.13 -4.55
C PRO A 102 19.70 0.76 -4.20
N VAL A 103 18.76 0.22 -3.43
CA VAL A 103 17.60 0.94 -2.91
C VAL A 103 18.00 1.58 -1.59
N ASP A 104 17.58 2.82 -1.35
CA ASP A 104 17.80 3.53 -0.07
C ASP A 104 16.52 3.59 0.77
N CYS A 105 15.36 3.62 0.10
CA CYS A 105 14.05 3.75 0.73
C CYS A 105 13.00 2.89 0.03
N VAL A 106 12.12 2.28 0.82
CA VAL A 106 10.89 1.63 0.35
C VAL A 106 9.70 2.48 0.78
N VAL A 107 8.98 3.03 -0.19
CA VAL A 107 7.72 3.74 0.03
C VAL A 107 6.58 2.75 -0.24
N TYR A 108 5.76 2.46 0.77
CA TYR A 108 4.73 1.42 0.68
C TYR A 108 3.36 1.98 1.07
N ASP A 109 2.32 1.45 0.44
CA ASP A 109 0.94 1.78 0.81
C ASP A 109 0.62 1.33 2.25
N SER A 110 -0.16 2.12 2.99
CA SER A 110 -0.55 1.80 4.37
C SER A 110 -1.33 0.48 4.51
N PHE A 111 -1.87 -0.07 3.42
CA PHE A 111 -2.56 -1.37 3.39
C PHE A 111 -1.61 -2.57 3.35
N MET A 112 -0.29 -2.34 3.33
CA MET A 112 0.71 -3.40 3.24
C MET A 112 1.80 -3.22 4.31
N PRO A 113 1.46 -3.28 5.61
CA PRO A 113 2.44 -3.09 6.69
C PRO A 113 3.62 -4.08 6.59
N TRP A 114 3.42 -5.27 6.02
CA TRP A 114 4.48 -6.25 5.78
C TRP A 114 5.63 -5.74 4.90
N ALA A 115 5.40 -4.75 4.04
CA ALA A 115 6.46 -4.17 3.21
C ALA A 115 7.51 -3.44 4.06
N PHE A 116 7.10 -2.89 5.22
CA PHE A 116 8.02 -2.31 6.20
C PHE A 116 8.96 -3.36 6.78
N ASP A 117 8.45 -4.55 7.11
CA ASP A 117 9.27 -5.64 7.64
C ASP A 117 10.32 -6.09 6.63
N VAL A 118 9.97 -6.12 5.34
CA VAL A 118 10.95 -6.39 4.27
C VAL A 118 12.00 -5.28 4.22
N ALA A 119 11.60 -4.01 4.17
CA ALA A 119 12.54 -2.89 4.15
C ALA A 119 13.53 -2.94 5.33
N LYS A 120 13.03 -3.23 6.54
CA LYS A 120 13.83 -3.35 7.77
C LYS A 120 14.86 -4.48 7.68
N LYS A 121 14.51 -5.63 7.10
CA LYS A 121 15.45 -6.76 6.91
C LYS A 121 16.67 -6.37 6.07
N PHE A 122 16.51 -5.42 5.14
CA PHE A 122 17.58 -4.89 4.30
C PHE A 122 18.23 -3.62 4.85
N GLY A 123 17.85 -3.17 6.05
CA GLY A 123 18.37 -1.93 6.65
C GLY A 123 17.94 -0.66 5.90
N LEU A 124 16.84 -0.71 5.14
CA LEU A 124 16.34 0.39 4.33
C LEU A 124 15.40 1.30 5.12
N VAL A 125 15.30 2.56 4.69
CA VAL A 125 14.26 3.47 5.21
C VAL A 125 12.90 3.02 4.69
N GLY A 126 12.00 2.63 5.59
CA GLY A 126 10.59 2.41 5.26
C GLY A 126 9.77 3.68 5.42
N ALA A 127 8.99 4.05 4.42
CA ALA A 127 8.09 5.20 4.46
C ALA A 127 6.67 4.78 4.07
N VAL A 128 5.72 4.96 4.98
CA VAL A 128 4.31 4.68 4.71
C VAL A 128 3.67 5.80 3.90
N PHE A 129 2.87 5.44 2.90
CA PHE A 129 2.08 6.35 2.09
C PHE A 129 0.58 6.10 2.32
N PHE A 130 -0.10 7.07 2.92
CA PHE A 130 -1.55 7.03 3.10
C PHE A 130 -2.23 7.62 1.87
N THR A 131 -2.91 6.76 1.11
CA THR A 131 -3.71 7.16 -0.07
C THR A 131 -5.11 7.66 0.31
N GLN A 132 -5.50 7.49 1.56
CA GLN A 132 -6.80 7.87 2.10
C GLN A 132 -6.80 9.28 2.67
N SER A 133 -8.01 9.81 2.90
CA SER A 133 -8.20 11.05 3.65
C SER A 133 -7.59 10.96 5.05
N CYS A 134 -6.98 12.06 5.51
CA CYS A 134 -6.48 12.17 6.88
C CYS A 134 -7.57 11.95 7.94
N ALA A 135 -8.84 12.26 7.62
CA ALA A 135 -9.97 11.98 8.50
C ALA A 135 -10.19 10.49 8.69
N VAL A 136 -10.06 9.68 7.63
CA VAL A 136 -10.19 8.23 7.70
C VAL A 136 -9.03 7.62 8.50
N GLY A 137 -7.81 8.12 8.28
CA GLY A 137 -6.65 7.71 9.09
C GLY A 137 -6.82 8.02 10.58
N ASN A 138 -7.39 9.18 10.92
CA ASN A 138 -7.74 9.54 12.30
C ASN A 138 -8.79 8.59 12.89
N ILE A 139 -9.84 8.26 12.14
CA ILE A 139 -10.85 7.27 12.57
C ILE A 139 -10.20 5.91 12.86
N PHE A 140 -9.40 5.37 11.93
CA PHE A 140 -8.72 4.09 12.13
C PHE A 140 -7.76 4.10 13.30
N TYR A 141 -7.03 5.18 13.51
CA TYR A 141 -6.19 5.35 14.69
C TYR A 141 -7.01 5.21 15.98
N HIS A 142 -8.15 5.88 16.07
CA HIS A 142 -8.98 5.82 17.28
C HIS A 142 -9.64 4.44 17.49
N VAL A 143 -9.99 3.74 16.42
CA VAL A 143 -10.45 2.34 16.47
C VAL A 143 -9.34 1.44 16.99
N TYR A 144 -8.13 1.53 16.41
CA TYR A 144 -6.98 0.71 16.79
C TYR A 144 -6.54 0.96 18.25
N GLN A 145 -6.55 2.22 18.70
CA GLN A 145 -6.26 2.57 20.09
C GLN A 145 -7.37 2.18 21.08
N GLY A 146 -8.51 1.65 20.60
CA GLY A 146 -9.66 1.29 21.43
C GLY A 146 -10.44 2.48 22.01
N THR A 147 -10.10 3.71 21.58
CA THR A 147 -10.78 4.95 22.00
C THR A 147 -12.10 5.17 21.25
N LEU A 148 -12.24 4.62 20.04
CA LEU A 148 -13.50 4.44 19.35
C LEU A 148 -13.88 2.95 19.38
N LYS A 149 -14.90 2.60 20.17
CA LYS A 149 -15.33 1.21 20.36
C LYS A 149 -16.32 0.79 19.27
N LEU A 150 -16.17 -0.44 18.80
CA LEU A 150 -17.09 -1.09 17.88
C LEU A 150 -17.92 -2.18 18.60
N PRO A 151 -19.18 -2.42 18.21
CA PRO A 151 -19.94 -1.65 17.23
C PRO A 151 -20.28 -0.24 17.74
N LEU A 152 -20.54 0.69 16.82
CA LEU A 152 -20.96 2.04 17.16
C LEU A 152 -22.34 2.00 17.83
N THR A 153 -22.49 2.63 19.00
CA THR A 153 -23.72 2.55 19.81
C THR A 153 -24.49 3.87 19.92
N GLY A 154 -23.87 5.00 19.53
CA GLY A 154 -24.45 6.33 19.66
C GLY A 154 -24.88 6.96 18.33
N PRO A 155 -25.75 7.99 18.36
CA PRO A 155 -26.18 8.72 17.16
C PRO A 155 -25.07 9.60 16.57
N LYS A 156 -24.01 9.87 17.33
CA LYS A 156 -22.86 10.68 16.91
C LYS A 156 -21.55 10.04 17.31
N VAL A 157 -20.53 10.26 16.48
CA VAL A 157 -19.14 9.91 16.70
C VAL A 157 -18.36 11.22 16.84
N LEU A 158 -17.70 11.40 17.99
CA LEU A 158 -16.91 12.59 18.30
C LEU A 158 -15.44 12.18 18.39
N LEU A 159 -14.63 12.68 17.46
CA LEU A 159 -13.20 12.40 17.41
C LEU A 159 -12.39 13.70 17.41
N PRO A 160 -11.25 13.75 18.12
CA PRO A 160 -10.35 14.90 18.09
C PRO A 160 -9.96 15.29 16.66
N GLY A 161 -10.19 16.56 16.32
CA GLY A 161 -9.83 17.13 15.01
C GLY A 161 -10.84 16.87 13.89
N LEU A 162 -11.97 16.20 14.17
CA LEU A 162 -13.06 15.99 13.22
C LEU A 162 -14.34 16.71 13.67
N PRO A 163 -15.22 17.14 12.75
CA PRO A 163 -16.56 17.58 13.12
C PRO A 163 -17.35 16.41 13.74
N PRO A 164 -18.48 16.68 14.42
CA PRO A 164 -19.39 15.62 14.80
C PRO A 164 -19.84 14.83 13.56
N LEU A 165 -19.64 13.52 13.58
CA LEU A 165 -20.02 12.61 12.50
C LEU A 165 -21.16 11.70 12.95
N GLU A 166 -21.90 11.13 12.01
CA GLU A 166 -22.90 10.10 12.26
C GLU A 166 -22.33 8.72 11.89
N PRO A 167 -22.89 7.62 12.42
CA PRO A 167 -22.44 6.27 12.05
C PRO A 167 -22.35 6.01 10.53
N PRO A 168 -23.29 6.48 9.68
CA PRO A 168 -23.18 6.32 8.23
C PRO A 168 -22.04 7.10 7.57
N ASP A 169 -21.48 8.12 8.24
CA ASP A 169 -20.32 8.88 7.75
C ASP A 169 -18.99 8.13 7.97
N MET A 170 -19.01 7.02 8.72
CA MET A 170 -17.82 6.20 9.00
C MET A 170 -17.47 5.30 7.82
N PRO A 171 -16.19 4.86 7.70
CA PRO A 171 -15.82 3.81 6.76
C PRO A 171 -16.73 2.58 6.89
N SER A 172 -17.08 1.96 5.77
CA SER A 172 -18.13 0.93 5.71
C SER A 172 -17.90 -0.25 6.65
N PHE A 173 -16.66 -0.69 6.85
CA PHE A 173 -16.33 -1.78 7.78
C PHE A 173 -16.26 -1.38 9.26
N ILE A 174 -16.26 -0.08 9.56
CA ILE A 174 -16.42 0.46 10.92
C ILE A 174 -17.91 0.58 11.26
N TYR A 175 -18.70 1.15 10.34
CA TYR A 175 -20.14 1.30 10.50
C TYR A 175 -20.88 -0.04 10.47
N VAL A 176 -20.60 -0.86 9.46
CA VAL A 176 -21.13 -2.22 9.31
C VAL A 176 -20.07 -3.19 9.79
N THR A 177 -19.94 -3.32 11.11
CA THR A 177 -18.95 -4.21 11.74
C THR A 177 -19.09 -5.63 11.17
N GLY A 178 -17.99 -6.19 10.67
CA GLY A 178 -17.97 -7.54 10.05
C GLY A 178 -18.29 -7.58 8.55
N SER A 179 -18.54 -6.45 7.88
CA SER A 179 -18.73 -6.43 6.42
C SER A 179 -17.46 -6.70 5.62
N TYR A 180 -16.30 -6.36 6.17
CA TYR A 180 -14.99 -6.62 5.56
C TYR A 180 -13.94 -7.02 6.61
N PRO A 181 -14.07 -8.21 7.25
CA PRO A 181 -13.15 -8.65 8.32
C PRO A 181 -11.66 -8.58 7.95
N PRO A 182 -11.23 -9.01 6.73
CA PRO A 182 -9.81 -8.99 6.38
C PRO A 182 -9.17 -7.60 6.34
N PHE A 183 -9.96 -6.54 6.14
CA PHE A 183 -9.46 -5.17 6.15
C PHE A 183 -9.41 -4.56 7.56
N LEU A 184 -10.21 -5.08 8.49
CA LEU A 184 -10.19 -4.65 9.90
C LEU A 184 -9.04 -5.30 10.67
N ASP A 185 -8.66 -6.52 10.28
CA ASP A 185 -7.63 -7.32 10.96
C ASP A 185 -6.19 -7.04 10.46
N MET A 186 -6.02 -6.16 9.47
CA MET A 186 -4.71 -5.68 8.98
C MET A 186 -4.06 -4.68 9.93
#